data_AF-A0A958KDF6-F1
#
_entry.id   AF-A0A958KDF6-F1
#
_cell.length_a   1.000
_cell.length_b   1.000
_cell.length_c   1.000
_cell.angle_alpha   90.00
_cell.angle_beta   90.00
_cell.angle_gamma   90.00
#
_symmetry.space_group_name_H-M   'P 1'
#
loop_
_entity.id
_entity.type
_entity.pdbx_description
1 polymer ?
#
loop_
_entity_poly.entity_id
_entity_poly.type
_entity_poly.pdbx_seq_one_letter_code
_entity_poly.pdbx_strand_id
1 'polypeptide(L)'
;MRRINPDFKEVHQSSIEYGTGETAWQVNIITENGMPISGGFGTNLEQARKVAAAEFLERSTVQRLKTDESLKKEWLLDVYPTACGFAAGFDKESTKLRSIMEGLERWVVSKWIDDNYHMNEEDSPHLESLGQYFVSQFDDCRFFFKSLPVLIGDRIVVARVAVVVAFSESGAFPGYSAGLEGENVWTHALLEGMRHLLIARNSPRVDRFPYNRIFYFSDHRQKVEAILSKNRREKWPTPQPLFFHSETFDGFYMSRTMFKGWKSWHDGPIDRFLY
;
A
#
# COMPACT_ATOMS: atom_id res chain seq x y z
N MET A 1 22.26 4.68 6.93
CA MET A 1 21.44 3.44 6.87
C MET A 1 21.95 2.36 7.82
N ARG A 2 23.23 1.92 7.74
CA ARG A 2 23.80 0.92 8.69
C ARG A 2 23.63 1.24 10.18
N ARG A 3 23.70 2.53 10.57
CA ARG A 3 23.43 2.97 11.95
C ARG A 3 22.01 2.62 12.43
N ILE A 4 21.03 2.58 11.52
CA ILE A 4 19.62 2.33 11.82
C ILE A 4 19.29 0.84 11.73
N ASN A 5 19.81 0.16 10.70
CA ASN A 5 19.69 -1.28 10.54
C ASN A 5 21.05 -1.84 10.09
N PRO A 6 21.74 -2.62 10.94
CA PRO A 6 23.04 -3.23 10.62
C PRO A 6 23.00 -4.12 9.38
N ASP A 7 21.83 -4.72 9.07
CA ASP A 7 21.66 -5.61 7.92
C ASP A 7 21.60 -4.85 6.59
N PHE A 8 21.73 -3.52 6.58
CA PHE A 8 21.82 -2.76 5.33
C PHE A 8 23.08 -3.16 4.53
N LYS A 9 22.85 -3.60 3.29
CA LYS A 9 23.92 -3.92 2.33
C LYS A 9 24.10 -2.80 1.31
N GLU A 10 23.09 -2.56 0.49
CA GLU A 10 23.20 -1.65 -0.66
C GLU A 10 21.85 -1.09 -1.13
N VAL A 11 21.91 -0.18 -2.10
CA VAL A 11 20.74 0.42 -2.76
C VAL A 11 20.78 0.07 -4.24
N HIS A 12 19.76 -0.65 -4.72
CA HIS A 12 19.56 -0.94 -6.14
C HIS A 12 18.64 0.11 -6.76
N GLN A 13 18.96 0.54 -7.98
CA GLN A 13 18.24 1.59 -8.68
C GLN A 13 18.00 1.13 -10.11
N SER A 14 16.77 1.20 -10.58
CA SER A 14 16.37 0.77 -11.91
C SER A 14 15.49 1.83 -12.54
N SER A 15 15.79 2.18 -13.80
CA SER A 15 14.94 3.04 -14.61
C SER A 15 13.77 2.23 -15.18
N ILE A 16 12.63 2.90 -15.33
CA ILE A 16 11.46 2.43 -16.05
C ILE A 16 11.23 3.45 -17.16
N GLU A 17 11.56 3.06 -18.38
CA GLU A 17 11.30 3.89 -19.56
C GLU A 17 9.83 3.77 -19.93
N TYR A 18 9.13 4.90 -20.01
CA TYR A 18 7.73 4.95 -20.40
C TYR A 18 7.54 6.09 -21.40
N GLY A 19 7.04 5.79 -22.60
CA GLY A 19 6.90 6.81 -23.64
C GLY A 19 8.22 7.31 -24.22
N THR A 20 8.16 8.40 -24.99
CA THR A 20 9.32 8.95 -25.70
C THR A 20 10.13 9.87 -24.78
N GLY A 21 11.23 9.35 -24.22
CA GLY A 21 12.18 10.13 -23.43
C GLY A 21 11.78 10.39 -21.98
N GLU A 22 10.68 9.80 -21.49
CA GLU A 22 10.31 9.87 -20.07
C GLU A 22 10.86 8.65 -19.31
N THR A 23 11.20 8.86 -18.04
CA THR A 23 11.81 7.83 -17.21
C THR A 23 11.34 7.96 -15.76
N ALA A 24 10.92 6.85 -15.18
CA ALA A 24 10.62 6.71 -13.76
C ALA A 24 11.70 5.85 -13.11
N TRP A 25 11.74 5.86 -11.79
CA TRP A 25 12.77 5.18 -11.03
C TRP A 25 12.15 4.31 -9.96
N GLN A 26 12.57 3.05 -9.91
CA GLN A 26 12.39 2.15 -8.78
C GLN A 26 13.72 2.09 -8.01
N VAL A 27 13.65 2.27 -6.69
CA VAL A 27 14.80 2.19 -5.80
C VAL A 27 14.50 1.18 -4.72
N ASN A 28 15.33 0.14 -4.59
CA ASN A 28 15.18 -0.87 -3.54
C ASN A 28 16.37 -0.80 -2.59
N ILE A 29 16.12 -0.90 -1.29
CA ILE A 29 17.17 -1.09 -0.29
C ILE A 29 17.24 -2.57 0.02
N ILE A 30 18.44 -3.14 -0.12
CA ILE A 30 18.70 -4.57 -0.02
C ILE A 30 19.45 -4.86 1.27
N THR A 31 19.05 -5.93 1.97
CA THR A 31 19.71 -6.40 3.18
C THR A 31 20.83 -7.40 2.88
N GLU A 32 21.68 -7.72 3.87
CA GLU A 32 22.82 -8.63 3.73
C GLU A 32 22.43 -10.03 3.21
N ASN A 33 21.22 -10.49 3.52
CA ASN A 33 20.64 -11.74 3.01
C ASN A 33 20.14 -11.67 1.55
N GLY A 34 20.31 -10.53 0.86
CA GLY A 34 19.89 -10.33 -0.53
C GLY A 34 18.41 -10.01 -0.72
N MET A 35 17.62 -9.87 0.35
CA MET A 35 16.19 -9.55 0.26
C MET A 35 15.96 -8.03 0.23
N PRO A 36 14.97 -7.52 -0.53
CA PRO A 36 14.55 -6.13 -0.43
C PRO A 36 13.80 -5.91 0.89
N ILE A 37 14.18 -4.89 1.65
CA ILE A 37 13.47 -4.48 2.88
C ILE A 37 12.50 -3.31 2.63
N SER A 38 12.72 -2.51 1.59
CA SER A 38 11.91 -1.34 1.25
C SER A 38 12.08 -0.96 -0.21
N GLY A 39 11.06 -0.34 -0.81
CA GLY A 39 11.04 0.05 -2.22
C GLY A 39 10.41 1.42 -2.45
N GLY A 40 11.18 2.35 -2.99
CA GLY A 40 10.71 3.67 -3.39
C GLY A 40 10.48 3.79 -4.88
N PHE A 41 9.49 4.60 -5.24
CA PHE A 41 9.14 4.89 -6.62
C PHE A 41 8.99 6.40 -6.82
N GLY A 42 9.37 6.89 -8.00
CA GLY A 42 9.12 8.27 -8.39
C GLY A 42 9.48 8.56 -9.85
N THR A 43 8.88 9.60 -10.43
CA THR A 43 9.25 10.13 -11.75
C THR A 43 10.61 10.82 -11.74
N ASN A 44 11.18 11.06 -10.56
CA ASN A 44 12.56 11.48 -10.39
C ASN A 44 13.29 10.58 -9.38
N LEU A 45 14.59 10.38 -9.60
CA LEU A 45 15.40 9.46 -8.81
C LEU A 45 15.55 9.89 -7.34
N GLU A 46 15.63 11.19 -7.06
CA GLU A 46 15.76 11.70 -5.70
C GLU A 46 14.52 11.38 -4.85
N GLN A 47 13.34 11.56 -5.44
CA GLN A 47 12.06 11.23 -4.83
C GLN A 47 11.95 9.74 -4.59
N ALA A 48 12.31 8.92 -5.58
CA ALA A 48 12.33 7.46 -5.41
C ALA A 48 13.26 7.05 -4.27
N ARG A 49 14.45 7.67 -4.15
CA ARG A 49 15.37 7.45 -3.02
C ARG A 49 14.78 7.90 -1.68
N LYS A 50 14.11 9.05 -1.62
CA LYS A 50 13.46 9.56 -0.39
C LYS A 50 12.37 8.60 0.08
N VAL A 51 11.53 8.12 -0.83
CA VAL A 51 10.48 7.14 -0.51
C VAL A 51 11.10 5.83 -0.02
N ALA A 52 12.11 5.30 -0.72
CA ALA A 52 12.80 4.08 -0.31
C ALA A 52 13.42 4.22 1.08
N ALA A 53 14.09 5.36 1.35
CA ALA A 53 14.70 5.64 2.65
C ALA A 53 13.64 5.76 3.76
N ALA A 54 12.51 6.43 3.50
CA ALA A 54 11.42 6.55 4.45
C ALA A 54 10.84 5.17 4.81
N GLU A 55 10.53 4.33 3.82
CA GLU A 55 10.05 2.97 4.09
C GLU A 55 11.11 2.12 4.80
N PHE A 56 12.40 2.25 4.46
CA PHE A 56 13.48 1.56 5.20
C PHE A 56 13.51 1.93 6.69
N LEU A 57 13.38 3.23 7.00
CA LEU A 57 13.32 3.72 8.38
C LEU A 57 12.11 3.12 9.11
N GLU A 58 10.94 3.13 8.47
CA GLU A 58 9.72 2.53 9.01
C GLU A 58 9.92 1.04 9.30
N ARG A 59 10.30 0.25 8.30
CA ARG A 59 10.40 -1.22 8.42
C ARG A 59 11.42 -1.63 9.46
N SER A 60 12.58 -0.96 9.47
CA SER A 60 13.63 -1.22 10.45
C SER A 60 13.20 -0.84 11.87
N THR A 61 12.44 0.25 12.02
CA THR A 61 11.96 0.68 13.34
C THR A 61 10.85 -0.24 13.84
N VAL A 62 9.89 -0.62 12.99
CA VAL A 62 8.84 -1.59 13.35
C VAL A 62 9.45 -2.93 13.80
N GLN A 63 10.50 -3.42 13.13
CA GLN A 63 11.22 -4.63 13.57
C GLN A 63 11.77 -4.48 14.99
N ARG A 64 12.38 -3.33 15.32
CA ARG A 64 12.87 -3.04 16.68
C ARG A 64 11.73 -2.96 17.70
N LEU A 65 10.66 -2.22 17.38
CA LEU A 65 9.49 -2.08 18.27
C LEU A 65 8.85 -3.43 18.60
N LYS A 66 8.84 -4.39 17.66
CA LYS A 66 8.30 -5.74 17.88
C LYS A 66 9.10 -6.56 18.90
N THR A 67 10.35 -6.21 19.15
CA THR A 67 11.23 -6.95 20.08
C THR A 67 11.20 -6.40 21.51
N ASP A 68 10.72 -5.18 21.71
CA ASP A 68 10.59 -4.54 23.03
C ASP A 68 9.13 -4.63 23.50
N GLU A 69 8.86 -5.33 24.60
CA GLU A 69 7.49 -5.58 25.08
C GLU A 69 6.74 -4.32 25.55
N SER A 70 7.45 -3.28 26.00
CA SER A 70 6.82 -2.01 26.38
C SER A 70 6.39 -1.25 25.13
N LEU A 71 7.33 -1.07 24.20
CA LEU A 71 7.09 -0.34 22.96
C LEU A 71 6.08 -1.07 22.06
N LYS A 72 6.11 -2.40 22.06
CA LYS A 72 5.15 -3.23 21.32
C LYS A 72 3.71 -2.94 21.76
N LYS A 73 3.44 -2.76 23.06
CA LYS A 73 2.12 -2.38 23.56
C LYS A 73 1.77 -0.94 23.24
N GLU A 74 2.73 -0.03 23.45
CA GLU A 74 2.57 1.40 23.14
C GLU A 74 2.16 1.64 21.68
N TRP A 75 2.79 0.90 20.77
CA TRP A 75 2.52 0.98 19.34
C TRP A 75 1.40 0.05 18.87
N LEU A 76 0.70 -0.66 19.76
CA LEU A 76 -0.38 -1.62 19.46
C LEU A 76 0.06 -2.78 18.52
N LEU A 77 1.33 -3.16 18.59
CA LEU A 77 1.93 -4.28 17.86
C LEU A 77 1.71 -5.63 18.56
N ASP A 78 1.30 -5.63 19.82
CA ASP A 78 0.86 -6.83 20.56
C ASP A 78 -0.52 -7.32 20.10
N VAL A 79 -1.42 -6.39 19.77
CA VAL A 79 -2.76 -6.69 19.24
C VAL A 79 -2.76 -6.77 17.72
N TYR A 80 -2.05 -5.87 17.03
CA TYR A 80 -1.97 -5.82 15.57
C TYR A 80 -0.51 -5.88 15.09
N PRO A 81 0.08 -7.08 14.94
CA PRO A 81 1.53 -7.28 14.72
C PRO A 81 1.98 -7.02 13.26
N THR A 82 1.47 -5.96 12.64
CA THR A 82 1.78 -5.57 11.26
C THR A 82 2.25 -4.12 11.19
N ALA A 83 2.93 -3.79 10.09
CA ALA A 83 3.34 -2.44 9.75
C ALA A 83 2.21 -1.62 9.10
N CYS A 84 1.00 -2.18 8.91
CA CYS A 84 -0.13 -1.41 8.38
C CYS A 84 -0.39 -0.15 9.20
N GLY A 85 -0.58 0.96 8.48
CA GLY A 85 -0.89 2.26 9.07
C GLY A 85 0.33 2.97 9.65
N PHE A 86 1.51 2.35 9.65
CA PHE A 86 2.74 3.07 9.93
C PHE A 86 3.10 3.98 8.75
N ALA A 87 3.78 5.08 9.07
CA ALA A 87 4.51 5.87 8.10
C ALA A 87 5.74 6.45 8.79
N ALA A 88 6.84 6.54 8.06
CA ALA A 88 8.00 7.32 8.48
C ALA A 88 8.30 8.44 7.47
N GLY A 89 8.93 9.49 7.93
CA GLY A 89 9.33 10.59 7.05
C GLY A 89 10.10 11.70 7.76
N PHE A 90 10.45 12.72 7.00
CA PHE A 90 11.30 13.83 7.46
C PHE A 90 10.50 15.10 7.77
N ASP A 91 9.18 15.09 7.51
CA ASP A 91 8.25 16.15 7.86
C ASP A 91 7.10 15.57 8.71
N LYS A 92 6.86 16.19 9.87
CA LYS A 92 5.95 15.65 10.89
C LYS A 92 4.52 15.52 10.39
N GLU A 93 4.00 16.59 9.80
CA GLU A 93 2.58 16.65 9.42
C GLU A 93 2.31 15.80 8.19
N SER A 94 3.25 15.77 7.22
CA SER A 94 3.18 14.86 6.07
C SER A 94 3.23 13.39 6.50
N THR A 95 4.08 13.04 7.47
CA THR A 95 4.17 11.67 8.00
C THR A 95 2.86 11.25 8.70
N LYS A 96 2.27 12.13 9.52
CA LYS A 96 0.96 11.86 10.13
C LYS A 96 -0.12 11.67 9.08
N LEU A 97 -0.19 12.57 8.09
CA LEU A 97 -1.17 12.48 7.01
C LEU A 97 -1.02 11.17 6.25
N ARG A 98 0.20 10.77 5.88
CA ARG A 98 0.47 9.50 5.21
C ARG A 98 0.01 8.30 6.05
N SER A 99 0.30 8.30 7.35
CA SER A 99 -0.14 7.25 8.27
C SER A 99 -1.67 7.14 8.32
N ILE A 100 -2.38 8.27 8.37
CA ILE A 100 -3.84 8.32 8.37
C ILE A 100 -4.38 7.80 7.03
N MET A 101 -3.82 8.26 5.91
CA MET A 101 -4.24 7.83 4.57
C MET A 101 -4.03 6.32 4.37
N GLU A 102 -2.89 5.77 4.78
CA GLU A 102 -2.66 4.32 4.69
C GLU A 102 -3.63 3.55 5.60
N GLY A 103 -3.83 3.97 6.84
CA GLY A 103 -4.81 3.35 7.73
C GLY A 103 -6.22 3.36 7.14
N LEU A 104 -6.61 4.46 6.50
CA LEU A 104 -7.91 4.63 5.85
C LEU A 104 -8.04 3.74 4.63
N GLU A 105 -7.00 3.67 3.80
CA GLU A 105 -6.92 2.79 2.65
C GLU A 105 -7.19 1.34 3.07
N ARG A 106 -6.48 0.85 4.09
CA ARG A 106 -6.65 -0.52 4.59
C ARG A 106 -8.07 -0.76 5.09
N TRP A 107 -8.63 0.23 5.78
CA TRP A 107 -9.99 0.14 6.32
C TRP A 107 -11.05 0.11 5.21
N VAL A 108 -10.97 1.00 4.21
CA VAL A 108 -11.90 1.03 3.07
C VAL A 108 -11.86 -0.30 2.33
N VAL A 109 -10.65 -0.81 2.09
CA VAL A 109 -10.42 -2.08 1.42
C VAL A 109 -11.00 -3.26 2.22
N SER A 110 -10.87 -3.28 3.55
CA SER A 110 -11.56 -4.27 4.40
C SER A 110 -13.10 -4.14 4.34
N LYS A 111 -13.64 -2.92 4.33
CA LYS A 111 -15.09 -2.71 4.22
C LYS A 111 -15.60 -3.19 2.87
N TRP A 112 -14.87 -2.92 1.81
CA TRP A 112 -15.22 -3.36 0.48
C TRP A 112 -15.25 -4.89 0.40
N ILE A 113 -14.11 -5.54 0.64
CA ILE A 113 -13.96 -6.99 0.39
C ILE A 113 -14.63 -7.84 1.47
N ASP A 114 -14.50 -7.46 2.75
CA ASP A 114 -14.92 -8.33 3.85
C ASP A 114 -16.34 -8.04 4.33
N ASP A 115 -16.83 -6.81 4.17
CA ASP A 115 -18.15 -6.38 4.67
C ASP A 115 -19.14 -6.04 3.54
N ASN A 116 -18.75 -6.27 2.27
CA ASN A 116 -19.55 -6.10 1.04
C ASN A 116 -20.08 -4.67 0.79
N TYR A 117 -19.30 -3.65 1.19
CA TYR A 117 -19.62 -2.25 0.89
C TYR A 117 -19.35 -1.91 -0.57
N HIS A 118 -20.26 -1.18 -1.20
CA HIS A 118 -20.13 -0.80 -2.61
C HIS A 118 -19.13 0.34 -2.79
N MET A 119 -18.12 0.15 -3.64
CA MET A 119 -17.24 1.21 -4.15
C MET A 119 -17.73 1.67 -5.53
N ASN A 120 -17.56 2.96 -5.82
CA ASN A 120 -17.88 3.50 -7.14
C ASN A 120 -16.86 2.97 -8.16
N GLU A 121 -17.28 2.71 -9.38
CA GLU A 121 -16.41 2.36 -10.50
C GLU A 121 -16.25 3.57 -11.43
N GLU A 122 -15.05 3.77 -11.96
CA GLU A 122 -14.71 4.84 -12.89
C GLU A 122 -14.23 4.24 -14.20
N ASP A 123 -15.06 4.32 -15.25
CA ASP A 123 -14.81 3.64 -16.53
C ASP A 123 -13.66 4.27 -17.34
N SER A 124 -13.31 5.52 -17.08
CA SER A 124 -12.31 6.26 -17.85
C SER A 124 -11.59 7.29 -16.98
N PRO A 125 -10.80 6.83 -15.99
CA PRO A 125 -10.05 7.74 -15.14
C PRO A 125 -9.01 8.52 -15.97
N HIS A 126 -8.76 9.75 -15.57
CA HIS A 126 -7.65 10.52 -16.15
C HIS A 126 -6.31 9.93 -15.67
N LEU A 127 -5.53 9.39 -16.62
CA LEU A 127 -4.21 8.82 -16.36
C LEU A 127 -3.13 9.60 -17.11
N GLU A 128 -2.08 9.96 -16.38
CA GLU A 128 -0.82 10.46 -16.95
C GLU A 128 -0.08 9.36 -17.73
N SER A 129 0.93 9.73 -18.53
CA SER A 129 1.70 8.81 -19.40
C SER A 129 2.18 7.56 -18.67
N LEU A 130 2.68 7.71 -17.45
CA LEU A 130 3.16 6.60 -16.63
C LEU A 130 2.01 5.65 -16.21
N GLY A 131 0.85 6.19 -15.86
CA GLY A 131 -0.33 5.38 -15.55
C GLY A 131 -0.81 4.60 -16.78
N GLN A 132 -0.80 5.23 -17.95
CA GLN A 132 -1.11 4.58 -19.23
C GLN A 132 -0.13 3.46 -19.55
N TYR A 133 1.16 3.68 -19.32
CA TYR A 133 2.19 2.64 -19.45
C TYR A 133 1.94 1.44 -18.53
N PHE A 134 1.53 1.67 -17.28
CA PHE A 134 1.18 0.56 -16.38
C PHE A 134 -0.06 -0.19 -16.85
N VAL A 135 -1.11 0.52 -17.27
CA VAL A 135 -2.32 -0.11 -17.83
C VAL A 135 -1.97 -1.00 -19.03
N SER A 136 -1.03 -0.58 -19.88
CA SER A 136 -0.63 -1.35 -21.06
C SER A 136 0.11 -2.67 -20.74
N GLN A 137 0.42 -2.96 -19.47
CA GLN A 137 1.03 -4.22 -19.04
C GLN A 137 0.00 -5.32 -18.73
N PHE A 138 -1.27 -4.96 -18.74
CA PHE A 138 -2.41 -5.80 -18.38
C PHE A 138 -3.38 -5.93 -19.56
N ASP A 139 -4.24 -6.95 -19.51
CA ASP A 139 -5.27 -7.17 -20.54
C ASP A 139 -6.46 -6.23 -20.33
N ASP A 140 -6.78 -5.93 -19.06
CA ASP A 140 -7.84 -5.01 -18.67
C ASP A 140 -7.58 -4.45 -17.25
N CYS A 141 -8.14 -3.29 -16.93
CA CYS A 141 -8.05 -2.66 -15.61
C CYS A 141 -9.42 -2.10 -15.20
N ARG A 142 -9.86 -2.45 -13.98
CA ARG A 142 -11.06 -1.86 -13.37
C ARG A 142 -10.67 -0.91 -12.25
N PHE A 143 -11.27 0.27 -12.23
CA PHE A 143 -10.90 1.36 -11.33
C PHE A 143 -12.04 1.65 -10.37
N PHE A 144 -11.78 1.44 -9.08
CA PHE A 144 -12.76 1.64 -8.02
C PHE A 144 -12.30 2.76 -7.10
N PHE A 145 -13.24 3.56 -6.59
CA PHE A 145 -12.93 4.57 -5.60
C PHE A 145 -14.02 4.74 -4.54
N LYS A 146 -13.59 5.31 -3.41
CA LYS A 146 -14.49 5.84 -2.39
C LYS A 146 -13.92 7.12 -1.84
N SER A 147 -14.70 8.20 -1.96
CA SER A 147 -14.45 9.44 -1.23
C SER A 147 -15.24 9.45 0.07
N LEU A 148 -14.58 9.83 1.17
CA LEU A 148 -15.18 9.87 2.49
C LEU A 148 -14.58 10.99 3.34
N PRO A 149 -15.41 11.64 4.19
CA PRO A 149 -14.90 12.63 5.14
C PRO A 149 -14.11 11.92 6.25
N VAL A 150 -12.96 12.49 6.58
CA VAL A 150 -12.07 12.03 7.66
C VAL A 150 -11.69 13.21 8.52
N LEU A 151 -11.75 13.02 9.84
CA LEU A 151 -11.29 14.00 10.81
C LEU A 151 -9.76 13.88 10.96
N ILE A 152 -9.04 14.93 10.60
CA ILE A 152 -7.59 15.06 10.78
C ILE A 152 -7.33 16.26 11.68
N GLY A 153 -6.95 15.99 12.94
CA GLY A 153 -6.96 17.01 13.99
C GLY A 153 -8.37 17.57 14.17
N ASP A 154 -8.51 18.89 14.05
CA ASP A 154 -9.80 19.59 14.17
C ASP A 154 -10.47 19.86 12.81
N ARG A 155 -9.93 19.30 11.72
CA ARG A 155 -10.41 19.57 10.35
C ARG A 155 -11.02 18.32 9.73
N ILE A 156 -12.17 18.49 9.10
CA ILE A 156 -12.75 17.46 8.23
C ILE A 156 -12.18 17.69 6.82
N VAL A 157 -11.50 16.69 6.31
CA VAL A 157 -11.03 16.65 4.92
C VAL A 157 -11.71 15.50 4.18
N VAL A 158 -11.86 15.62 2.87
CA VAL A 158 -12.33 14.53 2.02
C VAL A 158 -11.11 13.76 1.53
N ALA A 159 -11.01 12.51 1.97
CA ALA A 159 -10.01 11.58 1.48
C ALA A 159 -10.62 10.72 0.38
N ARG A 160 -9.83 10.43 -0.65
CA ARG A 160 -10.19 9.54 -1.75
C ARG A 160 -9.31 8.30 -1.66
N VAL A 161 -9.95 7.15 -1.48
CA VAL A 161 -9.29 5.84 -1.58
C VAL A 161 -9.59 5.24 -2.94
N ALA A 162 -8.54 4.93 -3.69
CA ALA A 162 -8.59 4.26 -4.98
C ALA A 162 -8.13 2.82 -4.86
N VAL A 163 -8.79 1.93 -5.59
CA VAL A 163 -8.35 0.56 -5.78
C VAL A 163 -8.42 0.24 -7.27
N VAL A 164 -7.31 -0.20 -7.82
CA VAL A 164 -7.24 -0.74 -9.19
C VAL A 164 -7.20 -2.24 -9.09
N VAL A 165 -8.02 -2.91 -9.89
CA VAL A 165 -7.91 -4.34 -10.12
C VAL A 165 -7.47 -4.53 -11.56
N ALA A 166 -6.19 -4.82 -11.75
CA ALA A 166 -5.61 -5.08 -13.05
C ALA A 166 -5.68 -6.57 -13.36
N PHE A 167 -6.10 -6.94 -14.56
CA PHE A 167 -6.34 -8.32 -14.95
C PHE A 167 -5.35 -8.78 -16.02
N SER A 168 -4.96 -10.04 -15.92
CA SER A 168 -4.41 -10.80 -17.05
C SER A 168 -5.44 -11.85 -17.51
N GLU A 169 -5.05 -12.67 -18.49
CA GLU A 169 -5.86 -13.79 -18.98
C GLU A 169 -6.40 -14.66 -17.84
N SER A 170 -5.52 -15.07 -16.92
CA SER A 170 -5.85 -15.95 -15.80
C SER A 170 -5.99 -15.25 -14.45
N GLY A 171 -5.42 -14.06 -14.30
CA GLY A 171 -5.11 -13.48 -13.00
C GLY A 171 -5.70 -12.10 -12.73
N ALA A 172 -5.58 -11.68 -11.48
CA ALA A 172 -5.94 -10.35 -11.02
C ALA A 172 -4.91 -9.83 -10.01
N PHE A 173 -4.55 -8.56 -10.14
CA PHE A 173 -3.50 -7.89 -9.41
C PHE A 173 -4.08 -6.59 -8.83
N PRO A 174 -4.49 -6.59 -7.55
CA PRO A 174 -4.98 -5.40 -6.91
C PRO A 174 -3.81 -4.45 -6.61
N GLY A 175 -4.11 -3.16 -6.62
CA GLY A 175 -3.27 -2.15 -6.01
C GLY A 175 -4.13 -1.01 -5.49
N TYR A 176 -3.63 -0.33 -4.49
CA TYR A 176 -4.42 0.58 -3.67
C TYR A 176 -3.63 1.86 -3.38
N SER A 177 -4.36 2.96 -3.24
CA SER A 177 -3.80 4.25 -2.87
C SER A 177 -4.85 5.06 -2.12
N ALA A 178 -4.40 5.92 -1.21
CA ALA A 178 -5.22 6.95 -0.60
C ALA A 178 -4.52 8.29 -0.67
N GLY A 179 -5.30 9.31 -1.00
CA GLY A 179 -4.86 10.70 -1.05
C GLY A 179 -6.00 11.64 -0.68
N LEU A 180 -5.69 12.94 -0.64
CA LEU A 180 -6.71 13.97 -0.55
C LEU A 180 -7.49 14.05 -1.88
N GLU A 181 -8.74 14.51 -1.83
CA GLU A 181 -9.53 14.71 -3.04
C GLU A 181 -8.79 15.65 -4.02
N GLY A 182 -8.67 15.22 -5.28
CA GLY A 182 -7.92 15.93 -6.33
C GLY A 182 -6.47 15.47 -6.54
N GLU A 183 -5.91 14.66 -5.65
CA GLU A 183 -4.58 14.05 -5.86
C GLU A 183 -4.63 12.87 -6.84
N ASN A 184 -3.51 12.61 -7.52
CA ASN A 184 -3.37 11.45 -8.39
C ASN A 184 -3.19 10.17 -7.56
N VAL A 185 -4.30 9.47 -7.32
CA VAL A 185 -4.36 8.21 -6.57
C VAL A 185 -4.19 6.97 -7.47
N TRP A 186 -4.34 7.12 -8.79
CA TRP A 186 -4.37 5.98 -9.72
C TRP A 186 -2.98 5.44 -10.03
N THR A 187 -1.98 6.31 -10.24
CA THR A 187 -0.63 5.88 -10.63
C THR A 187 0.00 4.95 -9.58
N HIS A 188 -0.17 5.26 -8.28
CA HIS A 188 0.36 4.43 -7.21
C HIS A 188 -0.37 3.08 -7.11
N ALA A 189 -1.71 3.08 -7.25
CA ALA A 189 -2.49 1.85 -7.27
C ALA A 189 -2.09 0.94 -8.45
N LEU A 190 -1.89 1.51 -9.64
CA LEU A 190 -1.40 0.77 -10.81
C LEU A 190 0.02 0.19 -10.61
N LEU A 191 0.92 0.98 -9.99
CA LEU A 191 2.27 0.52 -9.66
C LEU A 191 2.26 -0.71 -8.75
N GLU A 192 1.41 -0.73 -7.72
CA GLU A 192 1.28 -1.89 -6.82
C GLU A 192 0.77 -3.13 -7.58
N GLY A 193 -0.23 -2.96 -8.45
CA GLY A 193 -0.66 -4.03 -9.37
C GLY A 193 0.49 -4.56 -10.24
N MET A 194 1.30 -3.66 -10.80
CA MET A 194 2.46 -4.02 -11.63
C MET A 194 3.53 -4.77 -10.83
N ARG A 195 3.78 -4.36 -9.58
CA ARG A 195 4.69 -5.08 -8.67
C ARG A 195 4.21 -6.51 -8.43
N HIS A 196 2.91 -6.72 -8.21
CA HIS A 196 2.34 -8.05 -8.05
C HIS A 196 2.46 -8.91 -9.31
N LEU A 197 2.22 -8.32 -10.49
CA LEU A 197 2.41 -9.00 -11.78
C LEU A 197 3.86 -9.47 -11.97
N LEU A 198 4.82 -8.58 -11.70
CA LEU A 198 6.25 -8.91 -11.82
C LEU A 198 6.67 -9.99 -10.82
N ILE A 199 6.15 -9.97 -9.59
CA ILE A 199 6.37 -11.04 -8.61
C ILE A 199 5.84 -12.37 -9.16
N ALA A 200 4.59 -12.39 -9.65
CA ALA A 200 3.97 -13.60 -10.17
C ALA A 200 4.73 -14.19 -11.38
N ARG A 201 5.29 -13.34 -12.24
CA ARG A 201 6.04 -13.76 -13.44
C ARG A 201 7.48 -14.19 -13.15
N ASN A 202 8.16 -13.49 -12.25
CA ASN A 202 9.63 -13.57 -12.14
C ASN A 202 10.12 -14.23 -10.85
N SER A 203 9.24 -14.53 -9.89
CA SER A 203 9.61 -15.11 -8.59
C SER A 203 9.20 -16.57 -8.49
N PRO A 204 9.97 -17.42 -7.79
CA PRO A 204 9.53 -18.78 -7.49
C PRO A 204 8.27 -18.73 -6.60
N ARG A 205 7.38 -19.73 -6.76
CA ARG A 205 6.21 -19.86 -5.89
C ARG A 205 6.67 -20.15 -4.46
N VAL A 206 6.22 -19.35 -3.50
CA VAL A 206 6.54 -19.50 -2.08
C VAL A 206 5.25 -19.48 -1.27
N ASP A 207 5.11 -20.41 -0.33
CA ASP A 207 4.01 -20.42 0.64
C ASP A 207 4.30 -19.50 1.82
N ARG A 208 4.40 -18.20 1.53
CA ARG A 208 4.64 -17.15 2.52
C ARG A 208 3.81 -15.92 2.17
N PHE A 209 3.14 -15.32 3.15
CA PHE A 209 2.43 -14.04 2.96
C PHE A 209 3.41 -12.88 2.68
N PRO A 210 3.11 -11.95 1.76
CA PRO A 210 1.92 -11.91 0.89
C PRO A 210 2.06 -12.71 -0.42
N TYR A 211 3.24 -13.25 -0.72
CA TYR A 211 3.54 -13.97 -1.97
C TYR A 211 2.55 -15.09 -2.30
N ASN A 212 2.15 -15.90 -1.31
CA ASN A 212 1.20 -16.98 -1.55
C ASN A 212 -0.15 -16.49 -2.07
N ARG A 213 -0.64 -15.33 -1.60
CA ARG A 213 -1.87 -14.71 -2.12
C ARG A 213 -1.65 -14.09 -3.50
N ILE A 214 -0.51 -13.46 -3.76
CA ILE A 214 -0.15 -12.98 -5.11
C ILE A 214 -0.22 -14.12 -6.12
N PHE A 215 0.44 -15.25 -5.83
CA PHE A 215 0.44 -16.43 -6.69
C PHE A 215 -0.94 -17.11 -6.76
N TYR A 216 -1.74 -17.02 -5.71
CA TYR A 216 -3.11 -17.52 -5.77
C TYR A 216 -3.93 -16.70 -6.78
N PHE A 217 -3.93 -15.36 -6.65
CA PHE A 217 -4.76 -14.51 -7.49
C PHE A 217 -4.23 -14.31 -8.92
N SER A 218 -2.95 -14.64 -9.19
CA SER A 218 -2.43 -14.70 -10.57
C SER A 218 -3.12 -15.75 -11.45
N ASP A 219 -3.81 -16.72 -10.84
CA ASP A 219 -4.44 -17.84 -11.53
C ASP A 219 -5.97 -17.93 -11.27
N HIS A 220 -6.56 -16.91 -10.62
CA HIS A 220 -7.94 -16.96 -10.12
C HIS A 220 -8.79 -15.72 -10.45
N ARG A 221 -8.70 -15.20 -11.67
CA ARG A 221 -9.51 -14.06 -12.15
C ARG A 221 -11.01 -14.17 -11.82
N GLN A 222 -11.64 -15.30 -12.11
CA GLN A 222 -13.08 -15.50 -11.89
C GLN A 222 -13.49 -15.37 -10.41
N LYS A 223 -12.61 -15.76 -9.47
CA LYS A 223 -12.88 -15.59 -8.04
C LYS A 223 -12.91 -14.12 -7.67
N VAL A 224 -12.01 -13.32 -8.24
CA VAL A 224 -11.97 -11.88 -8.04
C VAL A 224 -13.21 -11.22 -8.63
N GLU A 225 -13.60 -11.55 -9.85
CA GLU A 225 -14.84 -11.04 -10.47
C GLU A 225 -16.08 -11.38 -9.61
N ALA A 226 -16.13 -12.58 -9.04
CA ALA A 226 -17.19 -12.98 -8.12
C ALA A 226 -17.17 -12.19 -6.79
N ILE A 227 -16.01 -11.77 -6.30
CA ILE A 227 -15.90 -10.89 -5.12
C ILE A 227 -16.36 -9.47 -5.46
N LEU A 228 -15.86 -8.90 -6.56
CA LEU A 228 -16.19 -7.54 -6.99
C LEU A 228 -17.70 -7.37 -7.23
N SER A 229 -18.34 -8.40 -7.80
CA SER A 229 -19.77 -8.39 -8.12
C SER A 229 -20.71 -8.58 -6.93
N LYS A 230 -20.24 -8.91 -5.71
CA LYS A 230 -21.10 -9.14 -4.52
C LYS A 230 -21.42 -7.88 -3.72
N ASN A 231 -20.71 -6.78 -3.97
CA ASN A 231 -20.77 -5.58 -3.15
C ASN A 231 -22.08 -4.79 -3.39
N ARG A 232 -22.85 -4.56 -2.32
CA ARG A 232 -24.20 -3.97 -2.42
C ARG A 232 -24.51 -2.93 -1.34
N ARG A 233 -23.71 -2.83 -0.27
CA ARG A 233 -24.01 -1.91 0.84
C ARG A 233 -23.55 -0.50 0.53
N GLU A 234 -24.48 0.42 0.36
CA GLU A 234 -24.18 1.82 -0.01
C GLU A 234 -23.98 2.76 1.19
N LYS A 235 -24.56 2.43 2.35
CA LYS A 235 -24.48 3.27 3.55
C LYS A 235 -23.18 3.04 4.31
N TRP A 236 -22.10 3.64 3.82
CA TRP A 236 -20.78 3.52 4.44
C TRP A 236 -20.76 4.09 5.88
N PRO A 237 -20.15 3.39 6.84
CA PRO A 237 -19.92 3.94 8.17
C PRO A 237 -18.87 5.06 8.10
N THR A 238 -18.91 5.98 9.06
CA THR A 238 -17.84 6.96 9.22
C THR A 238 -16.58 6.26 9.76
N PRO A 239 -15.39 6.51 9.18
CA PRO A 239 -14.15 5.95 9.69
C PRO A 239 -13.88 6.49 11.10
N GLN A 240 -13.63 5.59 12.04
CA GLN A 240 -13.33 5.94 13.43
C GLN A 240 -11.91 5.49 13.78
N PRO A 241 -10.99 6.41 14.10
CA PRO A 241 -9.68 6.04 14.60
C PRO A 241 -9.81 5.15 15.84
N LEU A 242 -9.24 3.96 15.77
CA LEU A 242 -9.05 3.07 16.91
C LEU A 242 -7.78 3.45 17.68
N PHE A 243 -6.76 3.86 16.93
CA PHE A 243 -5.44 4.16 17.46
C PHE A 243 -4.77 5.22 16.60
N PHE A 244 -4.13 6.19 17.24
CA PHE A 244 -3.22 7.12 16.63
C PHE A 244 -2.06 7.37 17.59
N HIS A 245 -0.84 7.19 17.09
CA HIS A 245 0.37 7.50 17.84
C HIS A 245 1.41 8.10 16.88
N SER A 246 2.19 9.05 17.39
CA SER A 246 3.17 9.79 16.60
C SER A 246 4.34 10.16 17.49
N GLU A 247 5.54 9.81 17.07
CA GLU A 247 6.78 10.00 17.82
C GLU A 247 7.90 10.49 16.92
N THR A 248 8.83 11.24 17.50
CA THR A 248 10.07 11.65 16.84
C THR A 248 11.18 10.68 17.22
N PHE A 249 11.83 10.11 16.20
CA PHE A 249 13.07 9.35 16.34
C PHE A 249 14.25 10.24 15.92
N ASP A 250 15.48 9.78 16.17
CA ASP A 250 16.70 10.52 15.81
C ASP A 250 16.75 10.89 14.31
N GLY A 251 16.32 12.11 14.00
CA GLY A 251 16.33 12.69 12.65
C GLY A 251 15.14 12.35 11.76
N PHE A 252 14.08 11.71 12.27
CA PHE A 252 12.87 11.42 11.49
C PHE A 252 11.62 11.28 12.37
N TYR A 253 10.43 11.32 11.75
CA TYR A 253 9.15 11.12 12.42
C TYR A 253 8.59 9.75 12.06
N MET A 254 7.87 9.15 13.00
CA MET A 254 7.09 7.94 12.76
C MET A 254 5.68 8.15 13.29
N SER A 255 4.68 7.66 12.58
CA SER A 255 3.28 7.72 13.01
C SER A 255 2.58 6.41 12.66
N ARG A 256 1.60 6.02 13.47
CA ARG A 256 0.75 4.86 13.21
C ARG A 256 -0.71 5.23 13.41
N THR A 257 -1.56 4.88 12.45
CA THR A 257 -3.01 5.08 12.50
C THR A 257 -3.74 3.77 12.18
N MET A 258 -4.66 3.39 13.05
CA MET A 258 -5.54 2.23 12.84
C MET A 258 -6.99 2.67 12.96
N PHE A 259 -7.88 2.11 12.14
CA PHE A 259 -9.32 2.39 12.20
C PHE A 259 -10.11 1.20 12.74
N LYS A 260 -11.20 1.50 13.46
CA LYS A 260 -12.07 0.49 14.05
C LYS A 260 -12.72 -0.37 12.98
N GLY A 261 -12.68 -1.68 13.17
CA GLY A 261 -13.29 -2.65 12.26
C GLY A 261 -12.50 -2.90 10.97
N TRP A 262 -11.24 -2.49 10.91
CA TRP A 262 -10.27 -3.02 9.96
C TRP A 262 -9.94 -4.49 10.30
N LYS A 263 -9.73 -5.33 9.28
CA LYS A 263 -9.39 -6.75 9.42
C LYS A 263 -7.99 -6.96 8.86
N SER A 264 -7.07 -7.50 9.68
CA SER A 264 -5.66 -7.57 9.28
C SER A 264 -5.46 -8.48 8.10
N TRP A 265 -4.52 -8.15 7.21
CA TRP A 265 -4.33 -8.90 5.97
C TRP A 265 -3.82 -10.31 6.19
N HIS A 266 -3.03 -10.56 7.22
CA HIS A 266 -2.61 -11.91 7.55
C HIS A 266 -3.78 -12.80 7.98
N ASP A 267 -4.91 -12.21 8.38
CA ASP A 267 -6.10 -12.95 8.77
C ASP A 267 -6.89 -13.41 7.53
N GLY A 268 -7.58 -14.55 7.71
CA GLY A 268 -8.51 -15.08 6.72
C GLY A 268 -7.90 -16.04 5.70
N PRO A 269 -8.76 -16.66 4.88
CA PRO A 269 -8.37 -17.69 3.93
C PRO A 269 -7.53 -17.12 2.76
N ILE A 270 -6.88 -18.02 2.01
CA ILE A 270 -6.04 -17.67 0.85
C ILE A 270 -6.83 -16.94 -0.25
N ASP A 271 -8.14 -17.20 -0.34
CA ASP A 271 -9.05 -16.62 -1.33
C ASP A 271 -9.66 -15.28 -0.91
N ARG A 272 -9.16 -14.69 0.18
CA ARG A 272 -9.42 -13.31 0.54
C ARG A 272 -8.55 -12.39 -0.33
N PHE A 273 -9.18 -11.58 -1.18
CA PHE A 273 -8.55 -10.72 -2.20
C PHE A 273 -7.74 -9.52 -1.66
N LEU A 274 -7.28 -9.60 -0.41
CA LEU A 274 -6.50 -8.58 0.27
C LEU A 274 -5.12 -9.14 0.60
N TYR A 275 -4.05 -8.45 0.28
CA TYR A 275 -2.70 -8.81 0.72
C TYR A 275 -1.75 -7.63 0.63
#